data_AF-A0A2H9MFA0-F1
#
_entry.id   AF-A0A2H9MFA0-F1
#
_cell.length_a   1.000
_cell.length_b   1.000
_cell.length_c   1.000
_cell.angle_alpha   90.00
_cell.angle_beta   90.00
_cell.angle_gamma   90.00
#
_symmetry.space_group_name_H-M   'P 1'
#
loop_
_entity.id
_entity.type
_entity.pdbx_description
1 polymer ?
#
loop_
_entity_poly.entity_id
_entity_poly.type
_entity_poly.pdbx_seq_one_letter_code
_entity_poly.pdbx_strand_id
1 'polypeptide(L)'
;KTIENPDNSSYSFIGISRVSTKLEYKNGFSPLGDPSKSLIVYSWVSGLLGWIFMLDISIAVANLLPFLPFDGGVIWEGIFEKITKKKDLAKKMIKVLSAVTYALLVINLIGLKVFG
;
A
#
# COMPACT_ATOMS: atom_id res chain seq x y z
N LYS A 1 -7.68 -23.73 41.80
CA LYS A 1 -8.85 -24.58 42.11
C LYS A 1 -9.88 -24.32 41.01
N THR A 2 -10.10 -25.27 40.11
CA THR A 2 -11.20 -25.21 39.15
C THR A 2 -12.51 -25.57 39.86
N ILE A 3 -13.58 -24.89 39.48
CA ILE A 3 -14.92 -25.08 40.07
C ILE A 3 -15.61 -26.18 39.24
N GLU A 4 -16.30 -27.11 39.91
CA GLU A 4 -17.04 -28.20 39.27
C GLU A 4 -18.23 -27.65 38.45
N ASN A 5 -18.50 -28.28 37.31
CA ASN A 5 -19.64 -27.93 36.45
C ASN A 5 -20.95 -28.42 37.11
N PRO A 6 -21.96 -27.56 37.36
CA PRO A 6 -23.19 -27.93 38.04
C PRO A 6 -24.03 -29.01 37.33
N ASP A 7 -23.83 -29.21 36.02
CA ASP A 7 -24.56 -30.22 35.24
C ASP A 7 -23.78 -31.55 35.07
N ASN A 8 -22.45 -31.56 35.24
CA ASN A 8 -21.64 -32.77 35.14
C ASN A 8 -20.29 -32.59 35.86
N SER A 9 -20.13 -33.26 37.00
CA SER A 9 -18.93 -33.23 37.86
C SER A 9 -17.66 -33.80 37.21
N SER A 10 -17.76 -34.55 36.10
CA SER A 10 -16.61 -35.23 35.48
C SER A 10 -15.70 -34.31 34.66
N TYR A 11 -16.08 -33.04 34.46
CA TYR A 11 -15.29 -32.07 33.67
C TYR A 11 -15.17 -30.72 34.41
N SER A 12 -13.98 -30.12 34.39
CA SER A 12 -13.76 -28.78 34.94
C SER A 12 -14.49 -27.73 34.11
N PHE A 13 -15.25 -26.85 34.78
CA PHE A 13 -15.90 -25.73 34.13
C PHE A 13 -14.89 -24.62 33.85
N ILE A 14 -14.43 -24.49 32.60
CA ILE A 14 -13.68 -23.31 32.14
C ILE A 14 -14.72 -22.24 31.78
N GLY A 15 -15.25 -21.59 32.80
CA GLY A 15 -16.14 -20.45 32.65
C GLY A 15 -15.32 -19.20 32.41
N ILE A 16 -15.07 -18.87 31.14
CA ILE A 16 -15.06 -17.53 30.52
C ILE A 16 -14.72 -17.78 29.04
N SER A 17 -15.73 -17.72 28.18
CA SER A 17 -15.52 -17.62 26.73
C SER A 17 -15.87 -16.18 26.30
N ARG A 18 -15.05 -15.59 25.42
CA ARG A 18 -15.10 -14.17 24.98
C ARG A 18 -14.77 -13.12 26.06
N VAL A 19 -13.53 -13.13 26.54
CA VAL A 19 -12.94 -11.92 27.14
C VAL A 19 -12.87 -10.86 26.03
N SER A 20 -13.60 -9.75 26.19
CA SER A 20 -13.54 -8.59 25.31
C SER A 20 -13.16 -7.36 26.13
N THR A 21 -12.18 -6.60 25.65
CA THR A 21 -11.76 -5.36 26.29
C THR A 21 -12.76 -4.26 25.99
N LYS A 22 -13.55 -3.86 26.99
CA LYS A 22 -14.46 -2.72 26.88
C LYS A 22 -13.65 -1.42 27.02
N LEU A 23 -13.66 -0.61 25.97
CA LEU A 23 -13.03 0.72 25.99
C LEU A 23 -14.07 1.73 26.49
N GLU A 24 -13.70 2.53 27.48
CA GLU A 24 -14.55 3.58 28.03
C GLU A 24 -13.79 4.91 28.07
N TYR A 25 -14.48 6.01 27.74
CA TYR A 25 -13.93 7.34 27.87
C TYR A 25 -13.79 7.72 29.35
N LYS A 26 -12.62 8.25 29.74
CA LYS A 26 -12.37 8.69 31.12
C LYS A 26 -13.08 10.02 31.42
N ASN A 27 -13.69 10.10 32.61
CA ASN A 27 -14.37 11.23 33.27
C ASN A 27 -14.26 12.61 32.59
N GLY A 28 -15.31 12.97 31.83
CA GLY A 28 -15.48 14.23 31.12
C GLY A 28 -15.95 14.03 29.68
N PHE A 29 -15.57 12.90 29.07
CA PHE A 29 -15.88 12.55 27.68
C PHE A 29 -16.91 11.42 27.54
N SER A 30 -17.49 10.96 28.65
CA SER A 30 -18.59 9.99 28.65
C SER A 30 -19.81 10.40 27.82
N PRO A 31 -20.15 11.70 27.60
CA PRO A 31 -21.24 12.08 26.70
C PRO A 31 -20.95 11.83 25.21
N LEU A 32 -19.69 11.60 24.82
CA LEU A 32 -19.30 11.36 23.42
C LEU A 32 -19.70 9.97 22.89
N GLY A 33 -20.30 9.13 23.75
CA GLY A 33 -20.78 7.80 23.38
C GLY A 33 -19.70 6.73 23.50
N ASP A 34 -19.80 5.70 22.65
CA ASP A 34 -18.94 4.52 22.71
C ASP A 34 -17.62 4.75 21.92
N PRO A 35 -16.44 4.70 22.58
CA PRO A 35 -15.15 4.84 21.90
C PRO A 35 -14.91 3.78 20.83
N SER A 36 -15.57 2.64 20.91
CA SER A 36 -15.44 1.57 19.92
C SER A 36 -15.92 2.05 18.54
N LYS A 37 -16.96 2.88 18.48
CA LYS A 37 -17.47 3.43 17.22
C LYS A 37 -16.51 4.45 16.61
N SER A 38 -15.93 5.33 17.43
CA SER A 38 -14.96 6.33 16.95
C SER A 38 -13.67 5.66 16.46
N LEU A 39 -13.24 4.57 17.11
CA LEU A 39 -12.10 3.76 16.66
C LEU A 39 -12.35 3.04 15.33
N ILE A 40 -13.56 2.52 15.10
CA ILE A 40 -13.93 1.91 13.82
C ILE A 40 -13.87 2.96 12.71
N VAL A 41 -14.46 4.14 12.93
CA VAL A 41 -14.44 5.24 11.95
C VAL A 41 -13.00 5.70 11.69
N TYR A 42 -12.21 5.89 12.75
CA TYR A 42 -10.80 6.26 12.62
C TYR A 42 -10.02 5.22 11.82
N SER A 43 -10.13 3.93 12.16
CA SER A 43 -9.46 2.85 11.44
C SER A 43 -9.85 2.81 9.96
N TRP A 44 -11.12 3.04 9.65
CA TRP A 44 -11.60 3.07 8.27
C TRP A 44 -11.04 4.27 7.50
N VAL A 45 -11.10 5.48 8.07
CA VAL A 45 -10.56 6.70 7.45
C VAL A 45 -9.04 6.60 7.27
N SER A 46 -8.31 6.14 8.28
CA SER A 46 -6.86 5.93 8.19
C SER A 46 -6.51 4.89 7.14
N GLY A 47 -7.29 3.80 7.03
CA GLY A 47 -7.13 2.82 5.97
C GLY A 47 -7.35 3.44 4.59
N LEU A 48 -8.41 4.23 4.41
CA LEU A 48 -8.70 4.93 3.17
C LEU A 48 -7.56 5.90 2.78
N LEU A 49 -7.08 6.72 3.72
CA LEU A 49 -5.96 7.63 3.47
C LEU A 49 -4.68 6.87 3.13
N GLY A 50 -4.44 5.72 3.79
CA GLY A 50 -3.33 4.84 3.46
C GLY A 50 -3.40 4.32 2.02
N TRP A 51 -4.59 3.92 1.56
CA TRP A 51 -4.81 3.51 0.17
C TRP A 51 -4.58 4.65 -0.83
N ILE A 52 -5.14 5.83 -0.55
CA ILE A 52 -4.94 7.01 -1.40
C ILE A 52 -3.43 7.33 -1.52
N PHE A 53 -2.74 7.41 -0.38
CA PHE A 53 -1.31 7.67 -0.34
C PHE A 53 -0.49 6.63 -1.11
N MET A 54 -0.80 5.35 -0.95
CA MET A 54 -0.12 4.27 -1.66
C MET A 54 -0.35 4.36 -3.17
N LEU A 55 -1.59 4.63 -3.60
CA LEU A 55 -1.94 4.77 -5.02
C LEU A 55 -1.27 5.99 -5.65
N ASP A 56 -1.30 7.14 -4.98
CA ASP A 56 -0.68 8.37 -5.47
C ASP A 56 0.83 8.19 -5.67
N ILE A 57 1.53 7.58 -4.70
CA ILE A 57 2.96 7.28 -4.84
C ILE A 57 3.20 6.28 -5.97
N SER A 58 2.38 5.23 -6.07
CA SER A 58 2.55 4.20 -7.09
C SER A 58 2.40 4.79 -8.50
N ILE A 59 1.40 5.66 -8.70
CA ILE A 59 1.17 6.34 -9.99
C ILE A 59 2.30 7.35 -10.26
N ALA A 60 2.72 8.12 -9.26
CA ALA A 60 3.84 9.06 -9.42
C ALA A 60 5.14 8.35 -9.81
N VAL A 61 5.45 7.23 -9.15
CA VAL A 61 6.63 6.40 -9.47
C VAL A 61 6.53 5.82 -10.87
N ALA A 62 5.36 5.30 -11.26
CA ALA A 62 5.14 4.79 -12.62
C ALA A 62 5.33 5.90 -13.67
N ASN A 63 4.83 7.11 -13.40
CA ASN A 63 4.99 8.26 -14.30
C ASN A 63 6.44 8.77 -14.38
N LEU A 64 7.24 8.60 -13.32
CA LEU A 64 8.65 9.00 -13.32
C LEU A 64 9.58 8.04 -14.08
N LEU A 65 9.06 6.90 -14.55
CA LEU A 65 9.86 5.93 -15.28
C LEU A 65 10.42 6.54 -16.58
N PRO A 66 11.66 6.20 -16.98
CA PRO A 66 12.36 6.80 -18.11
C PRO A 66 11.90 6.22 -19.46
N PHE A 67 10.60 6.22 -19.73
CA PHE A 67 10.06 5.79 -21.01
C PHE A 67 8.82 6.57 -21.45
N LEU A 68 8.66 6.72 -22.77
CA LEU A 68 7.49 7.38 -23.35
C LEU A 68 6.28 6.41 -23.39
N PRO A 69 5.04 6.85 -23.14
CA PRO A 69 4.57 8.24 -23.09
C PRO A 69 4.54 8.87 -21.68
N PHE A 70 5.20 8.28 -20.68
CA PHE A 70 5.16 8.77 -19.30
C PHE A 70 5.99 10.06 -19.11
N ASP A 71 5.64 10.84 -18.09
CA ASP A 71 6.26 12.15 -17.79
C ASP A 71 7.78 12.05 -17.61
N GLY A 72 8.26 10.97 -16.99
CA GLY A 72 9.67 10.67 -16.82
C GLY A 72 10.39 10.55 -18.17
N GLY A 73 9.75 9.94 -19.17
CA GLY A 73 10.26 9.89 -20.54
C GLY A 73 10.48 11.28 -21.14
N VAL A 74 9.52 12.20 -20.95
CA VAL A 74 9.61 13.59 -21.44
C VAL A 74 10.70 14.38 -20.70
N ILE A 75 10.82 14.18 -19.37
CA ILE A 75 11.90 14.78 -18.57
C ILE A 75 13.27 14.32 -19.09
N TRP A 76 13.43 13.01 -19.32
CA TRP A 76 14.68 12.46 -19.86
C TRP A 76 14.97 12.93 -21.28
N GLU A 77 13.97 13.09 -22.14
CA GLU A 77 14.13 13.71 -23.46
C GLU A 77 14.70 15.14 -23.32
N GLY A 78 14.11 15.96 -22.44
CA GLY A 78 14.58 17.31 -22.17
C GLY A 78 16.00 17.37 -21.58
N ILE A 79 16.36 16.42 -20.71
CA ILE A 79 17.73 16.28 -20.19
C ILE A 79 18.69 15.94 -21.33
N PHE A 80 18.35 14.98 -22.19
CA PHE A 80 19.18 14.62 -23.34
C PHE A 80 19.29 15.76 -24.36
N GLU A 81 18.23 16.53 -24.59
CA GLU A 81 18.29 17.72 -25.44
C GLU A 81 19.29 18.75 -24.89
N LYS A 82 19.30 18.99 -23.58
CA LYS A 82 20.26 19.92 -22.94
C LYS A 82 21.70 19.43 -23.03
N ILE A 83 21.95 18.14 -22.83
CA ILE A 83 23.30 17.55 -22.86
C ILE A 83 23.85 17.52 -24.28
N THR A 84 23.06 17.04 -25.23
CA THR A 84 23.52 16.76 -26.60
C THR A 84 23.43 17.98 -27.51
N LYS A 85 22.63 18.99 -27.13
CA LYS A 85 22.26 20.16 -27.94
C LYS A 85 21.67 19.80 -29.31
N LYS A 86 21.26 18.54 -29.50
CA LYS A 86 20.77 17.98 -30.77
C LYS A 86 19.48 17.21 -30.53
N LYS A 87 18.35 17.80 -30.93
CA LYS A 87 17.00 17.23 -30.74
C LYS A 87 16.86 15.84 -31.34
N ASP A 88 17.38 15.61 -32.55
CA ASP A 88 17.26 14.31 -33.21
C ASP A 88 18.02 13.20 -32.48
N LEU A 89 19.15 13.54 -31.85
CA LEU A 89 19.95 12.59 -31.09
C LEU A 89 19.29 12.30 -29.74
N ALA A 90 18.76 13.31 -29.06
CA ALA A 90 17.96 13.14 -27.84
C ALA A 90 16.75 12.24 -28.06
N LYS A 91 16.02 12.43 -29.16
CA LYS A 91 14.89 11.57 -29.56
C LYS A 91 15.29 10.12 -29.80
N LYS A 92 16.47 9.86 -30.37
CA LYS A 92 16.98 8.50 -30.54
C LYS A 92 17.36 7.88 -29.19
N MET A 93 18.03 8.63 -28.33
CA MET A 93 18.44 8.17 -27.01
C MET A 93 17.25 7.81 -26.12
N ILE A 94 16.20 8.66 -26.09
CA ILE A 94 15.02 8.37 -25.27
C ILE A 94 14.24 7.16 -25.79
N LYS A 95 14.18 6.93 -27.11
CA LYS A 95 13.56 5.72 -27.68
C LYS A 95 14.30 4.46 -27.25
N VAL A 96 15.63 4.48 -27.26
CA VAL A 96 16.46 3.35 -26.80
C VAL A 96 16.26 3.12 -25.30
N LEU A 97 16.34 4.18 -24.49
CA LEU A 97 16.12 4.09 -23.04
C LEU A 97 14.71 3.59 -22.71
N SER A 98 13.71 4.06 -23.46
CA SER A 98 12.32 3.60 -23.33
C SER A 98 12.20 2.10 -23.62
N ALA A 99 12.79 1.64 -24.72
CA ALA A 99 12.76 0.23 -25.10
C ALA A 99 13.47 -0.67 -24.08
N VAL A 100 14.63 -0.25 -23.56
CA VAL A 100 15.36 -0.98 -22.52
C VAL A 100 14.55 -1.05 -21.23
N THR A 101 13.99 0.08 -20.79
CA THR A 101 13.15 0.15 -19.58
C THR A 101 11.93 -0.75 -19.72
N TYR A 102 11.24 -0.70 -20.86
CA TYR A 102 10.10 -1.56 -21.13
C TYR A 102 10.48 -3.05 -21.12
N ALA A 103 11.59 -3.42 -21.78
CA ALA A 103 12.08 -4.80 -21.78
C ALA A 103 12.39 -5.29 -20.36
N LEU A 104 13.06 -4.46 -19.55
CA LEU A 104 13.36 -4.79 -18.15
C LEU A 104 12.08 -4.99 -17.33
N LEU A 105 11.05 -4.16 -17.52
CA LEU A 105 9.77 -4.31 -16.84
C LEU A 105 9.08 -5.61 -17.25
N VAL A 106 9.00 -5.89 -18.56
CA VAL A 106 8.38 -7.12 -19.09
C VAL A 106 9.10 -8.37 -18.56
N ILE A 107 10.43 -8.38 -18.56
CA ILE A 107 11.23 -9.49 -18.03
C ILE A 107 10.98 -9.69 -16.53
N ASN A 108 10.89 -8.60 -15.76
CA ASN A 108 10.59 -8.69 -14.33
C ASN A 108 9.16 -9.16 -14.04
N LEU A 109 8.19 -8.75 -14.86
CA LEU A 109 6.77 -9.10 -14.68
C LEU A 109 6.43 -10.53 -15.13
N ILE A 110 6.95 -10.96 -16.28
CA ILE A 110 6.72 -12.31 -16.82
C ILE A 110 7.62 -13.33 -16.12
N GLY A 111 8.73 -12.86 -15.54
CA GLY A 111 9.73 -13.69 -14.87
C GLY A 111 10.68 -14.36 -15.87
N LEU A 112 11.96 -14.43 -15.50
CA LEU A 112 13.01 -15.08 -16.29
C LEU A 112 12.75 -16.58 -16.56
N LYS A 113 11.80 -17.19 -15.83
CA LYS A 113 11.43 -18.61 -15.94
C LYS A 113 10.73 -19.02 -17.24
N VAL A 114 10.23 -18.07 -18.03
CA VAL A 114 9.63 -18.39 -19.35
C VAL A 114 10.71 -18.57 -20.42
N PHE A 115 11.94 -18.10 -20.16
CA PHE A 115 13.06 -18.12 -21.10
C PHE A 115 14.20 -19.08 -20.71
N GLY A 116 13.97 -19.97 -19.72
CA GLY A 116 14.93 -20.97 -19.24
C GLY A 116 14.31 -22.35 -19.08
#